data_AF-A0A1C4CK28-F1
#
_entry.id   AF-A0A1C4CK28-F1
#
_cell.length_a   1.000
_cell.length_b   1.000
_cell.length_c   1.000
_cell.angle_alpha   90.00
_cell.angle_beta   90.00
_cell.angle_gamma   90.00
#
_symmetry.space_group_name_H-M   'P 1'
#
loop_
_entity.id
_entity.type
_entity.pdbx_description
1 polymer ?
#
loop_
_entity_poly.entity_id
_entity_poly.type
_entity_poly.pdbx_seq_one_letter_code
_entity_poly.pdbx_strand_id
1 'polypeptide(L)'
;MVPRTATTVVINNNAVCALSIMKPGEKMTGAVIYSKDHDPIFTRFYHHPLYIEQGACLPLFDATFNAGTRYSITWEVSSVEKGLHLITADFTLAAGAQGNISLAQ
;
A
#
# COMPACT_ATOMS: atom_id res chain seq x y z
N MET A 1 9.52 -0.58 -19.20
CA MET A 1 9.47 -0.92 -17.76
C MET A 1 8.48 0.03 -17.10
N VAL A 2 7.54 -0.46 -16.27
CA VAL A 2 6.57 0.43 -15.59
C VAL A 2 7.27 1.16 -14.42
N PRO A 3 7.19 2.50 -14.32
CA PRO A 3 7.82 3.25 -13.23
C PRO A 3 7.29 2.84 -11.86
N ARG A 4 8.17 2.85 -10.84
CA ARG A 4 7.84 2.53 -9.45
C ARG A 4 8.28 3.66 -8.54
N THR A 5 7.43 4.05 -7.61
CA THR A 5 7.76 5.09 -6.62
C THR A 5 7.36 4.61 -5.23
N ALA A 6 8.34 4.54 -4.34
CA ALA A 6 8.09 4.16 -2.96
C ALA A 6 7.31 5.25 -2.22
N THR A 7 6.36 4.84 -1.40
CA THR A 7 5.68 5.73 -0.46
C THR A 7 6.12 5.47 0.98
N THR A 8 5.81 6.42 1.85
CA THR A 8 6.01 6.31 3.29
C THR A 8 4.89 5.48 3.91
N VAL A 9 5.27 4.54 4.77
CA VAL A 9 4.35 3.81 5.64
C VAL A 9 4.45 4.42 7.04
N VAL A 10 3.30 4.60 7.69
CA VAL A 10 3.21 5.03 9.08
C VAL A 10 2.24 4.11 9.84
N ILE A 11 2.36 4.10 11.16
CA ILE A 11 1.31 3.55 12.02
C ILE A 11 0.40 4.69 12.46
N ASN A 12 -0.89 4.59 12.15
CA ASN A 12 -1.90 5.54 12.57
C ASN A 12 -3.01 4.78 13.30
N ASN A 13 -3.33 5.17 14.54
CA ASN A 13 -4.34 4.50 15.38
C ASN A 13 -4.15 2.97 15.45
N ASN A 14 -2.90 2.52 15.64
CA ASN A 14 -2.52 1.11 15.70
C ASN A 14 -2.82 0.30 14.41
N ALA A 15 -2.95 0.98 13.27
CA ALA A 15 -3.14 0.37 11.96
C ALA A 15 -2.07 0.88 10.97
N VAL A 16 -1.74 0.04 9.98
CA VAL A 16 -0.83 0.40 8.90
C VAL A 16 -1.49 1.41 7.97
N CYS A 17 -0.77 2.47 7.64
CA CYS A 17 -1.19 3.47 6.68
C CYS A 17 -0.03 3.77 5.71
N ALA A 18 -0.15 3.30 4.47
CA ALA A 18 0.74 3.72 3.39
C ALA A 18 0.19 5.02 2.81
N LEU A 19 0.99 6.09 2.84
CA LEU A 19 0.51 7.41 2.43
C LEU A 19 0.34 7.46 0.91
N SER A 20 -0.73 8.08 0.44
CA SER A 20 -0.93 8.31 -0.98
C SER A 20 0.05 9.37 -1.47
N ILE A 21 0.79 9.04 -2.53
CA ILE A 21 1.54 10.01 -3.34
C ILE A 21 0.84 10.27 -4.68
N MET A 22 -0.42 9.83 -4.81
CA MET A 22 -1.22 10.06 -6.00
C MET A 22 -1.47 11.55 -6.18
N LYS A 23 -1.41 12.00 -7.42
CA LYS A 23 -1.75 13.36 -7.82
C LYS A 23 -3.24 13.49 -8.11
N PRO A 24 -3.80 14.70 -8.07
CA PRO A 24 -5.17 14.95 -8.49
C PRO A 24 -5.44 14.41 -9.91
N GLY A 25 -6.54 13.66 -10.05
CA GLY A 25 -6.95 13.06 -11.33
C GLY A 25 -6.31 11.71 -11.64
N GLU A 26 -5.35 11.24 -10.85
CA GLU A 26 -4.82 9.87 -10.97
C GLU A 26 -5.83 8.84 -10.47
N LYS A 27 -5.83 7.68 -11.13
CA LYS A 27 -6.79 6.60 -10.91
C LYS A 27 -6.07 5.35 -10.47
N MET A 28 -6.37 4.87 -9.28
CA MET A 28 -5.92 3.55 -8.85
C MET A 28 -6.83 2.49 -9.44
N THR A 29 -6.25 1.43 -9.99
CA THR A 29 -6.99 0.34 -10.67
C THR A 29 -6.77 -1.03 -10.05
N GLY A 30 -5.80 -1.16 -9.14
CA GLY A 30 -5.55 -2.39 -8.42
C GLY A 30 -4.46 -2.26 -7.38
N ALA A 31 -4.30 -3.33 -6.62
CA ALA A 31 -3.20 -3.51 -5.70
C ALA A 31 -2.80 -4.98 -5.58
N VAL A 32 -1.55 -5.21 -5.20
CA VAL A 32 -0.98 -6.51 -4.90
C VAL A 32 -0.26 -6.41 -3.56
N ILE A 33 -0.58 -7.30 -2.65
CA ILE A 33 0.09 -7.44 -1.35
C ILE A 33 0.81 -8.78 -1.35
N TYR A 34 2.12 -8.74 -1.18
CA TYR A 34 2.98 -9.91 -1.09
C TYR A 34 3.56 -10.02 0.32
N SER A 35 3.66 -11.25 0.81
CA SER A 35 4.46 -11.60 1.97
C SER A 35 5.16 -12.93 1.68
N LYS A 36 6.28 -13.21 2.35
CA LYS A 36 6.96 -14.50 2.16
C LYS A 36 6.13 -15.68 2.71
N ASP A 37 5.30 -15.41 3.71
CA ASP A 37 4.66 -16.44 4.53
C ASP A 37 3.21 -16.76 4.09
N HIS A 38 2.66 -15.97 3.16
CA HIS A 38 1.28 -16.10 2.68
C HIS A 38 1.18 -15.91 1.18
N ASP A 39 0.14 -16.53 0.58
CA ASP A 39 -0.18 -16.31 -0.81
C ASP A 39 -0.44 -14.82 -1.10
N PRO A 40 0.03 -14.29 -2.24
CA PRO A 40 -0.18 -12.90 -2.60
C PRO A 40 -1.67 -12.59 -2.76
N ILE A 41 -2.09 -11.47 -2.17
CA ILE A 41 -3.44 -10.93 -2.31
C ILE A 41 -3.45 -9.99 -3.52
N PHE A 42 -4.31 -10.29 -4.50
CA PHE A 42 -4.50 -9.46 -5.68
C PHE A 42 -5.90 -8.85 -5.68
N THR A 43 -5.97 -7.52 -5.74
CA THR A 43 -7.24 -6.81 -5.86
C THR A 43 -7.21 -5.95 -7.12
N ARG A 44 -8.19 -6.10 -8.01
CA ARG A 44 -8.32 -5.30 -9.24
C ARG A 44 -9.72 -4.76 -9.38
N PHE A 45 -9.85 -3.50 -9.77
CA PHE A 45 -11.12 -2.76 -9.82
C PHE A 45 -11.14 -1.78 -10.99
N TYR A 46 -10.77 -2.24 -12.19
CA TYR A 46 -10.69 -1.42 -13.41
C TYR A 46 -11.97 -0.62 -13.73
N HIS A 47 -13.14 -1.19 -13.45
CA HIS A 47 -14.43 -0.54 -13.74
C HIS A 47 -14.80 0.54 -12.72
N HIS A 48 -14.24 0.48 -11.52
CA HIS A 48 -14.50 1.42 -10.42
C HIS A 48 -13.18 1.87 -9.80
N PRO A 49 -12.40 2.70 -10.54
CA PRO A 49 -11.13 3.17 -10.05
C PRO A 49 -11.30 4.01 -8.79
N LEU A 50 -10.31 3.91 -7.90
CA LEU A 50 -10.27 4.71 -6.69
C LEU A 50 -9.46 5.99 -6.92
N TYR A 51 -9.96 7.08 -6.35
CA TYR A 51 -9.30 8.38 -6.33
C TYR A 51 -8.95 8.68 -4.89
N ILE A 52 -7.66 8.68 -4.57
CA ILE A 52 -7.18 8.85 -3.21
C ILE A 52 -6.39 10.15 -3.13
N GLU A 53 -6.78 11.03 -2.21
CA GLU A 53 -6.09 12.29 -1.97
C GLU A 53 -4.64 12.06 -1.52
N GLN A 54 -3.74 12.95 -1.91
CA GLN A 54 -2.36 12.91 -1.47
C GLN A 54 -2.28 13.00 0.06
N GLY A 55 -1.49 12.12 0.68
CA GLY A 55 -1.34 12.01 2.13
C GLY A 55 -2.42 11.19 2.84
N ALA A 56 -3.52 10.81 2.16
CA ALA A 56 -4.49 9.86 2.73
C ALA A 56 -3.93 8.43 2.74
N CYS A 57 -4.49 7.55 3.56
CA CYS A 57 -4.09 6.14 3.59
C CYS A 57 -4.56 5.42 2.33
N LEU A 58 -3.63 4.76 1.63
CA LEU A 58 -3.95 3.87 0.53
C LEU A 58 -4.71 2.63 1.06
N PRO A 59 -5.66 2.11 0.29
CA PRO A 59 -6.44 0.95 0.69
C PRO A 59 -5.55 -0.29 0.82
N LEU A 60 -5.77 -1.03 1.91
CA LEU A 60 -5.08 -2.30 2.22
C LEU A 60 -6.01 -3.52 2.07
N PHE A 61 -7.25 -3.33 1.61
CA PHE A 61 -8.19 -4.38 1.21
C PHE A 61 -8.37 -5.49 2.26
N ASP A 62 -8.59 -5.08 3.52
CA ASP A 62 -8.77 -5.96 4.67
C ASP A 62 -7.60 -6.93 4.93
N ALA A 63 -6.42 -6.64 4.36
CA ALA A 63 -5.23 -7.41 4.64
C ALA A 63 -4.85 -7.31 6.12
N THR A 64 -4.58 -8.48 6.71
CA THR A 64 -4.07 -8.58 8.08
C THR A 64 -2.56 -8.71 8.03
N PHE A 65 -1.87 -7.88 8.83
CA PHE A 65 -0.41 -7.84 8.89
C PHE A 65 0.09 -8.42 10.22
N ASN A 66 0.98 -9.40 10.13
CA ASN A 66 1.59 -10.06 11.27
C ASN A 66 2.93 -9.42 11.62
N ALA A 67 3.24 -9.35 12.92
CA ALA A 67 4.56 -8.93 13.38
C ALA A 67 5.63 -9.94 12.95
N GLY A 68 6.81 -9.45 12.56
CA GLY A 68 7.94 -10.25 12.09
C GLY A 68 7.90 -10.64 10.61
N THR A 69 6.74 -10.50 9.94
CA THR A 69 6.62 -10.78 8.50
C THR A 69 6.92 -9.52 7.69
N ARG A 70 7.74 -9.68 6.65
CA ARG A 70 8.01 -8.62 5.65
C ARG A 70 6.91 -8.61 4.59
N TYR A 71 6.31 -7.45 4.40
CA TYR A 71 5.29 -7.20 3.39
C TYR A 71 5.82 -6.27 2.31
N SER A 72 5.40 -6.53 1.07
CA SER A 72 5.63 -5.68 -0.09
C SER A 72 4.29 -5.43 -0.77
N ILE A 73 3.90 -4.17 -0.91
CA ILE A 73 2.63 -3.76 -1.49
C ILE A 73 2.90 -2.93 -2.73
N THR A 74 2.11 -3.17 -3.77
CA THR A 74 2.15 -2.41 -5.02
C THR A 74 0.74 -1.97 -5.37
N TRP A 75 0.52 -0.67 -5.58
CA TRP A 75 -0.72 -0.13 -6.13
C TRP A 75 -0.51 0.29 -7.57
N GLU A 76 -1.42 -0.13 -8.43
CA GLU A 76 -1.45 0.23 -9.84
C GLU A 76 -2.20 1.54 -10.03
N VAL A 77 -1.50 2.54 -10.56
CA VAL A 77 -2.05 3.88 -10.77
C VAL A 77 -1.88 4.29 -12.22
N SER A 78 -2.93 4.88 -12.78
CA SER A 78 -2.94 5.42 -14.14
C SER A 78 -3.19 6.92 -14.11
N SER A 79 -2.47 7.65 -14.95
CA SER A 79 -2.72 9.06 -15.20
C SER A 79 -2.71 9.34 -16.69
N VAL A 80 -3.42 10.40 -17.11
CA VAL A 80 -3.48 10.80 -18.52
C VAL A 80 -2.10 11.25 -19.02
N GLU A 81 -1.31 11.89 -18.16
CA GLU A 81 -0.02 12.47 -18.53
C GLU A 81 1.14 11.47 -18.51
N LYS A 82 1.17 10.56 -17.52
CA LYS A 82 2.30 9.64 -17.31
C LYS A 82 1.98 8.20 -17.71
N GLY A 83 0.73 7.91 -18.04
CA GLY A 83 0.26 6.55 -18.25
C GLY A 83 0.29 5.74 -16.95
N LEU A 84 0.61 4.45 -17.08
CA LEU A 84 0.66 3.51 -15.97
C LEU A 84 1.95 3.69 -15.14
N HIS A 85 1.81 3.75 -13.82
CA HIS A 85 2.90 3.68 -12.87
C HIS A 85 2.46 2.96 -11.59
N LEU A 86 3.42 2.63 -10.74
CA LEU A 86 3.19 1.87 -9.51
C LEU A 86 3.64 2.68 -8.30
N ILE A 87 2.79 2.72 -7.28
CA ILE A 87 3.19 3.13 -5.93
C ILE A 87 3.57 1.87 -5.17
N THR A 88 4.67 1.88 -4.44
CA THR A 88 5.15 0.71 -3.70
C THR A 88 5.37 1.01 -2.22
N ALA A 89 5.18 0.03 -1.36
CA ALA A 89 5.52 0.09 0.05
C ALA A 89 6.15 -1.22 0.49
N ASP A 90 7.24 -1.15 1.25
CA ASP A 90 7.90 -2.31 1.86
C ASP A 90 8.04 -2.04 3.35
N PHE A 91 7.56 -2.96 4.19
CA PHE A 91 7.62 -2.80 5.64
C PHE A 91 7.57 -4.15 6.36
N THR A 92 8.01 -4.13 7.62
CA THR A 92 7.86 -5.23 8.57
C THR A 92 7.24 -4.65 9.84
N LEU A 93 6.29 -5.35 10.44
CA LEU A 93 5.73 -4.92 11.73
C LEU A 93 6.51 -5.51 12.90
N ALA A 94 6.63 -4.75 13.97
CA ALA A 94 7.07 -5.22 15.28
C ALA A 94 5.89 -5.17 16.26
N ALA A 95 5.79 -6.19 17.11
CA ALA A 95 4.85 -6.20 18.23
C ALA A 95 5.46 -5.47 19.42
N GLY A 96 4.77 -4.45 19.93
CA GLY A 96 5.13 -3.73 21.14
C GLY A 96 4.63 -4.44 22.41
N ALA A 97 5.19 -4.05 23.55
CA ALA A 97 4.96 -4.68 24.86
C ALA A 97 3.50 -4.65 25.38
N GLN A 98 2.59 -3.93 24.72
CA GLN A 98 1.20 -3.73 25.15
C GLN A 98 0.18 -4.04 24.02
N GLY A 99 0.58 -4.80 23.00
CA GLY A 99 -0.28 -5.10 21.83
C GLY A 99 -0.32 -3.99 20.78
N ASN A 100 0.42 -2.91 20.98
CA ASN A 100 0.63 -1.88 19.97
C ASN A 100 1.55 -2.40 18.86
N ILE A 101 1.34 -1.97 17.62
CA ILE A 101 2.23 -2.26 16.50
C ILE A 101 3.12 -1.06 16.20
N SER A 102 4.35 -1.34 15.76
CA SER A 102 5.27 -0.35 15.21
C SER A 102 5.88 -0.87 13.91
N LEU A 103 6.48 0.01 13.12
CA LEU A 103 7.32 -0.41 12.00
C LEU A 103 8.67 -0.87 12.57
N ALA A 104 9.11 -2.05 12.14
CA ALA A 104 10.46 -2.52 12.40
C ALA A 104 11.44 -1.76 11.49
N GLN A 105 12.57 -1.30 12.06
CA GLN A 105 13.68 -0.72 11.31
C GLN A 105 14.58 -1.81 10.73
#